data_AF-A0AAW2K2I1-F1
#
_entry.id   AF-A0AAW2K2I1-F1
#
_cell.length_a   1.000
_cell.length_b   1.000
_cell.length_c   1.000
_cell.angle_alpha   90.00
_cell.angle_beta   90.00
_cell.angle_gamma   90.00
#
_symmetry.space_group_name_H-M   'P 1'
#
loop_
_entity.id
_entity.type
_entity.pdbx_description
1 polymer ?
#
loop_
_entity_poly.entity_id
_entity_poly.type
_entity_poly.pdbx_seq_one_letter_code
_entity_poly.pdbx_strand_id
1 'polypeptide(L)'
;MMMFLVFVILVFVQMPTTHAVGEDNMATELSGSDDMVKWAGYGEEKLSTVVIGGKLLCHAAASHKFSSHPHPVSGASVAVFCGTSGKTKKSWAKGSTNSYGDFLIDLPSHLHAIPNLEKICIVQVFHLPRSSPCRHAFTGKHKAMKLTSVGEGIRIYTTHNIHLMPKPSRQHMRKAVKTEHAASVS
;
A
#
# COMPACT_ATOMS: atom_id res chain seq x y z
N MET A 1 -18.80 -62.21 47.84
CA MET A 1 -19.63 -61.01 48.07
C MET A 1 -18.80 -59.74 48.22
N MET A 2 -17.73 -59.74 49.04
CA MET A 2 -16.90 -58.55 49.29
C MET A 2 -16.13 -58.05 48.04
N MET A 3 -15.59 -58.93 47.19
CA MET A 3 -14.94 -58.50 45.94
C MET A 3 -15.91 -57.91 44.90
N PHE A 4 -17.17 -58.35 44.88
CA PHE A 4 -18.19 -57.79 43.99
C PHE A 4 -18.52 -56.34 44.40
N LEU A 5 -18.60 -56.07 45.70
CA LEU A 5 -18.83 -54.72 46.22
C LEU A 5 -17.66 -53.76 45.89
N VAL A 6 -16.41 -54.24 45.95
CA VAL A 6 -15.24 -53.43 45.59
C VAL A 6 -15.23 -53.07 44.10
N PHE A 7 -15.63 -54.01 43.24
CA PHE A 7 -15.69 -53.78 41.78
C PHE A 7 -16.77 -52.75 41.41
N VAL A 8 -17.92 -52.80 42.07
CA VAL A 8 -19.01 -51.82 41.87
C VAL A 8 -18.55 -50.42 42.29
N ILE A 9 -17.87 -50.29 43.43
CA ILE A 9 -17.36 -48.99 43.91
C ILE A 9 -16.33 -48.40 42.94
N LEU A 10 -15.41 -49.21 42.39
CA LEU A 10 -14.40 -48.74 41.43
C LEU A 10 -15.02 -48.21 40.14
N VAL A 11 -16.09 -48.84 39.63
CA VAL A 11 -16.79 -48.40 38.42
C VAL A 11 -17.51 -47.06 38.65
N PHE A 12 -18.09 -46.84 39.83
CA PHE A 12 -18.75 -45.56 40.16
C PHE A 12 -17.77 -44.40 40.40
N VAL A 13 -16.53 -44.68 40.85
CA VAL A 13 -15.49 -43.66 41.07
C VAL A 13 -14.85 -43.17 39.76
N GLN A 14 -14.96 -43.94 38.67
CA GLN A 14 -14.39 -43.56 37.36
C GLN A 14 -15.34 -42.73 36.47
N MET A 15 -16.56 -42.42 36.93
CA MET A 15 -17.43 -41.50 36.20
C MET A 15 -16.95 -40.06 36.43
N PRO A 16 -16.59 -39.29 35.38
CA PRO A 16 -16.24 -37.90 35.56
C PRO A 16 -17.45 -37.15 36.12
N THR A 17 -17.29 -36.59 37.32
CA THR A 17 -18.21 -35.62 37.88
C THR A 17 -18.28 -34.44 36.93
N THR A 18 -19.45 -34.17 36.33
CA THR A 18 -19.72 -32.87 35.71
C THR A 18 -19.64 -31.82 36.82
N HIS A 19 -18.49 -31.15 36.90
CA HIS A 19 -18.30 -29.98 37.74
C HIS A 19 -19.09 -28.82 37.14
N ALA A 20 -20.11 -28.35 37.86
CA ALA A 20 -20.68 -27.02 37.65
C ALA A 20 -19.92 -26.03 38.54
N VAL A 21 -18.77 -25.51 38.08
CA VAL A 21 -18.06 -24.36 38.67
C VAL A 21 -17.16 -23.74 37.58
N GLY A 22 -17.23 -22.42 37.41
CA GLY A 22 -16.09 -21.62 36.91
C GLY A 22 -16.36 -20.76 35.68
N GLU A 23 -16.67 -19.49 35.91
CA GLU A 23 -16.72 -18.38 34.97
C GLU A 23 -15.35 -18.08 34.32
N ASP A 24 -14.84 -18.94 33.44
CA ASP A 24 -13.50 -18.71 32.87
C ASP A 24 -13.31 -19.27 31.45
N ASN A 25 -14.36 -19.52 30.67
CA ASN A 25 -14.20 -20.07 29.31
C ASN A 25 -15.16 -19.46 28.26
N MET A 26 -15.66 -18.24 28.48
CA MET A 26 -16.49 -17.52 27.50
C MET A 26 -15.67 -16.65 26.52
N ALA A 27 -14.37 -16.90 26.39
CA ALA A 27 -13.51 -16.18 25.44
C ALA A 27 -13.04 -17.08 24.28
N THR A 28 -13.07 -18.40 24.44
CA THR A 28 -12.55 -19.35 23.44
C THR A 28 -13.59 -19.72 22.36
N GLU A 29 -14.89 -19.51 22.64
CA GLU A 29 -15.99 -19.71 21.69
C GLU A 29 -16.13 -18.56 20.67
N LEU A 30 -15.57 -17.38 20.95
CA LEU A 30 -15.61 -16.25 20.01
C LEU A 30 -14.52 -16.31 18.94
N SER A 31 -13.61 -17.28 18.99
CA SER A 31 -12.65 -17.52 17.91
C SER A 31 -13.22 -18.38 16.78
N GLY A 32 -14.38 -19.03 16.98
CA GLY A 32 -15.07 -19.84 15.97
C GLY A 32 -16.05 -19.05 15.10
N SER A 33 -16.29 -17.77 15.39
CA SER A 33 -17.24 -16.96 14.63
C SER A 33 -16.76 -16.68 13.21
N ASP A 34 -15.47 -16.48 12.98
CA ASP A 34 -14.93 -16.24 11.64
C ASP A 34 -15.09 -17.47 10.74
N ASP A 35 -14.92 -18.67 11.30
CA ASP A 35 -15.16 -19.93 10.59
C ASP A 35 -16.66 -20.14 10.32
N MET A 36 -17.54 -19.84 11.28
CA MET A 36 -19.00 -19.93 11.08
C MET A 36 -19.54 -18.93 10.04
N VAL A 37 -18.99 -17.72 9.96
CA VAL A 37 -19.35 -16.71 8.93
C VAL A 37 -19.00 -17.22 7.53
N LYS A 38 -17.87 -17.92 7.39
CA LYS A 38 -17.45 -18.54 6.12
C LYS A 38 -18.41 -19.65 5.65
N TRP A 39 -18.99 -20.42 6.58
CA TRP A 39 -19.97 -21.48 6.25
C TRP A 39 -21.38 -20.95 5.96
N ALA A 40 -21.74 -19.77 6.47
CA ALA A 40 -23.07 -19.16 6.27
C ALA A 40 -23.31 -18.63 4.84
N GLY A 41 -22.33 -18.72 3.94
CA GLY A 41 -22.48 -18.36 2.53
C GLY A 41 -22.54 -16.84 2.27
N TYR A 42 -22.43 -16.01 3.30
CA TYR A 42 -22.14 -14.58 3.17
C TYR A 42 -20.64 -14.43 2.86
N GLY A 43 -20.25 -14.78 1.63
CA GLY A 43 -18.85 -14.75 1.19
C GLY A 43 -18.24 -13.36 1.32
N GLU A 44 -17.49 -13.13 2.39
CA GLU A 44 -16.65 -11.94 2.56
C GLU A 44 -15.32 -12.06 1.81
N GLU A 45 -15.09 -13.19 1.13
CA GLU A 45 -13.86 -13.43 0.39
C GLU A 45 -13.75 -12.51 -0.83
N LYS A 46 -12.66 -11.72 -0.83
CA LYS A 46 -12.37 -10.77 -1.88
C LYS A 46 -11.99 -11.53 -3.17
N LEU A 47 -12.94 -11.64 -4.11
CA LEU A 47 -12.81 -12.36 -5.38
C LEU A 47 -11.61 -11.93 -6.26
N SER A 48 -11.08 -10.71 -6.04
CA SER A 48 -9.91 -10.20 -6.72
C SER A 48 -9.18 -9.19 -5.85
N THR A 49 -7.85 -9.22 -5.84
CA THR A 49 -7.04 -8.18 -5.22
C THR A 49 -6.14 -7.55 -6.28
N VAL A 50 -6.12 -6.22 -6.33
CA VAL A 50 -5.20 -5.49 -7.19
C VAL A 50 -4.45 -4.47 -6.35
N VAL A 51 -3.13 -4.60 -6.33
CA VAL A 51 -2.23 -3.75 -5.54
C VAL A 51 -1.28 -3.04 -6.48
N ILE A 52 -1.13 -1.74 -6.32
CA ILE A 52 -0.17 -0.92 -7.06
C ILE A 52 0.87 -0.39 -6.10
N GLY A 53 2.14 -0.71 -6.35
CA GLY A 53 3.28 -0.31 -5.54
C GLY A 53 4.30 0.57 -6.24
N GLY A 54 5.11 1.27 -5.46
CA GLY A 54 6.25 2.02 -5.98
C GLY A 54 6.96 2.81 -4.90
N LYS A 55 8.02 3.52 -5.30
CA LYS A 55 8.83 4.35 -4.41
C LYS A 55 8.96 5.76 -4.94
N LEU A 56 8.72 6.76 -4.09
CA LEU A 56 8.85 8.18 -4.42
C LEU A 56 10.15 8.76 -3.86
N LEU A 57 10.94 9.32 -4.77
CA LEU A 57 12.29 9.82 -4.51
C LEU A 57 12.42 11.28 -4.95
N CYS A 58 13.05 12.11 -4.13
CA CYS A 58 13.33 13.50 -4.40
C CYS A 58 14.85 13.72 -4.52
N HIS A 59 15.27 14.34 -5.62
CA HIS A 59 16.65 14.77 -5.78
C HIS A 59 16.84 16.13 -5.11
N ALA A 60 18.00 16.38 -4.51
CA ALA A 60 18.32 17.70 -3.97
C ALA A 60 18.75 18.64 -5.11
N ALA A 61 18.41 19.93 -5.02
CA ALA A 61 18.96 20.92 -5.95
C ALA A 61 20.44 21.04 -5.58
N ALA A 62 21.34 20.91 -6.56
CA ALA A 62 22.79 20.94 -6.37
C ALA A 62 23.27 22.33 -5.88
N SER A 63 22.98 22.66 -4.64
CA SER A 63 23.65 23.67 -3.86
C SER A 63 24.83 22.96 -3.22
N HIS A 64 26.00 23.16 -3.82
CA HIS A 64 27.33 22.70 -3.40
C HIS A 64 27.38 22.14 -1.96
N LYS A 65 27.48 20.80 -1.84
CA LYS A 65 28.03 20.00 -0.71
C LYS A 65 27.18 18.88 -0.10
N PHE A 66 25.94 18.62 -0.50
CA PHE A 66 25.20 17.51 0.14
C PHE A 66 24.47 16.59 -0.86
N SER A 67 24.99 15.35 -0.93
CA SER A 67 24.39 14.13 -1.46
C SER A 67 23.88 14.15 -2.92
N SER A 68 24.58 13.43 -3.80
CA SER A 68 24.10 13.07 -5.14
C SER A 68 22.97 12.04 -5.13
N HIS A 69 22.65 11.46 -3.97
CA HIS A 69 21.66 10.40 -3.87
C HIS A 69 20.25 10.95 -3.61
N PRO A 70 19.24 10.46 -4.34
CA PRO A 70 17.86 10.83 -4.08
C PRO A 70 17.40 10.38 -2.70
N HIS A 71 16.58 11.22 -2.06
CA HIS A 71 16.04 10.98 -0.73
C HIS A 71 14.58 10.51 -0.82
N PRO A 72 14.13 9.58 0.03
CA PRO A 72 12.74 9.14 0.06
C PRO A 72 11.81 10.28 0.51
N VAL A 73 10.61 10.31 -0.09
CA VAL A 73 9.57 11.29 0.28
C VAL A 73 8.48 10.62 1.09
N SER A 74 8.43 10.90 2.39
CA SER A 74 7.38 10.41 3.29
C SER A 74 6.12 11.29 3.27
N GLY A 75 4.94 10.70 3.41
CA GLY A 75 3.67 11.43 3.55
C GLY A 75 3.17 12.12 2.28
N ALA A 76 3.72 11.79 1.11
CA ALA A 76 3.19 12.23 -0.17
C ALA A 76 1.89 11.48 -0.48
N SER A 77 0.90 12.17 -1.07
CA SER A 77 -0.29 11.51 -1.60
C SER A 77 -0.06 11.07 -3.03
N VAL A 78 -0.37 9.81 -3.31
CA VAL A 78 -0.30 9.21 -4.65
C VAL A 78 -1.69 8.70 -5.02
N ALA A 79 -2.10 8.92 -6.26
CA ALA A 79 -3.39 8.49 -6.76
C ALA A 79 -3.24 7.71 -8.07
N VAL A 80 -4.13 6.76 -8.27
CA VAL A 80 -4.27 5.98 -9.50
C VAL A 80 -5.53 6.46 -10.18
N PHE A 81 -5.42 6.94 -11.41
CA PHE A 81 -6.56 7.37 -12.21
C PHE A 81 -6.77 6.41 -13.36
N CYS A 82 -7.98 5.87 -13.48
CA CYS A 82 -8.36 4.93 -14.51
C CYS A 82 -9.46 5.53 -15.38
N GLY A 83 -9.26 5.54 -16.69
CA GLY A 83 -10.29 5.98 -17.63
C GLY A 83 -9.76 6.22 -19.04
N THR A 84 -10.59 5.98 -20.04
CA THR A 84 -10.29 6.30 -21.44
C THR A 84 -10.55 7.77 -21.73
N SER A 85 -9.81 8.33 -22.68
CA SER A 85 -10.05 9.68 -23.20
C SER A 85 -11.51 9.80 -23.64
N GLY A 86 -12.22 10.84 -23.20
CA GLY A 86 -13.62 11.10 -23.55
C GLY A 86 -14.68 10.79 -22.49
N LYS A 87 -14.35 10.14 -21.36
CA LYS A 87 -15.30 9.96 -20.24
C LYS A 87 -15.21 11.10 -19.22
N THR A 88 -16.37 11.65 -18.84
CA THR A 88 -16.49 12.80 -17.91
C THR A 88 -16.08 12.49 -16.47
N LYS A 89 -16.16 11.21 -16.05
CA LYS A 89 -15.71 10.76 -14.72
C LYS A 89 -14.60 9.72 -14.85
N LYS A 90 -13.44 10.01 -14.26
CA LYS A 90 -12.34 9.06 -14.07
C LYS A 90 -12.50 8.40 -12.71
N SER A 91 -12.49 7.08 -12.68
CA SER A 91 -12.45 6.36 -11.40
C SER A 91 -11.04 6.41 -10.85
N TRP A 92 -10.90 6.48 -9.53
CA TRP A 92 -9.59 6.67 -8.92
C TRP A 92 -9.49 6.05 -7.54
N ALA A 93 -8.26 5.77 -7.13
CA ALA A 93 -7.89 5.32 -5.80
C ALA A 93 -6.70 6.15 -5.31
N LYS A 94 -6.51 6.24 -3.99
CA LYS A 94 -5.46 7.06 -3.37
C LYS A 94 -4.75 6.27 -2.27
N GLY A 95 -3.46 6.51 -2.12
CA GLY A 95 -2.68 6.13 -0.96
C GLY A 95 -1.65 7.21 -0.58
N SER A 96 -0.83 6.89 0.40
CA SER A 96 0.27 7.74 0.85
C SER A 96 1.60 6.99 0.87
N THR A 97 2.69 7.72 0.76
CA THR A 97 4.03 7.17 0.95
C THR A 97 4.37 7.04 2.43
N ASN A 98 5.07 5.97 2.79
CA ASN A 98 5.60 5.72 4.13
C ASN A 98 6.96 6.42 4.36
N SER A 99 7.59 6.16 5.50
CA SER A 99 8.91 6.73 5.88
C SER A 99 10.03 6.43 4.88
N TYR A 100 9.96 5.31 4.16
CA TYR A 100 10.92 4.88 3.14
C TYR A 100 10.58 5.38 1.73
N GLY A 101 9.53 6.19 1.61
CA GLY A 101 9.01 6.71 0.34
C GLY A 101 8.21 5.69 -0.45
N ASP A 102 7.96 4.50 0.10
CA ASP A 102 7.17 3.47 -0.56
C ASP A 102 5.69 3.73 -0.40
N PHE A 103 4.91 3.44 -1.44
CA PHE A 103 3.46 3.45 -1.39
C PHE A 103 2.92 2.11 -1.88
N LEU A 104 1.78 1.72 -1.31
CA LEU A 104 0.96 0.60 -1.75
C LEU A 104 -0.48 1.12 -1.82
N ILE A 105 -1.16 0.85 -2.92
CA ILE A 105 -2.54 1.27 -3.16
C ILE A 105 -3.34 0.04 -3.55
N ASP A 106 -4.26 -0.36 -2.67
CA ASP A 106 -5.28 -1.34 -3.00
C ASP A 106 -6.36 -0.68 -3.84
N LEU A 107 -6.62 -1.26 -5.01
CA LEU A 107 -7.71 -0.78 -5.83
C LEU A 107 -9.05 -1.28 -5.29
N PRO A 108 -10.10 -0.43 -5.32
CA PRO A 108 -11.47 -0.86 -5.04
C PRO A 108 -11.98 -1.88 -6.07
N SER A 109 -12.90 -2.73 -5.65
CA SER A 109 -13.42 -3.88 -6.42
C SER A 109 -13.90 -3.54 -7.83
N HIS A 110 -14.57 -2.40 -8.00
CA HIS A 110 -15.06 -1.95 -9.31
C HIS A 110 -13.95 -1.65 -10.33
N LEU A 111 -12.69 -1.49 -9.89
CA LEU A 111 -11.53 -1.32 -10.78
C LEU A 111 -10.84 -2.64 -11.11
N HIS A 112 -11.20 -3.74 -10.45
CA HIS A 112 -10.61 -5.04 -10.72
C HIS A 112 -11.04 -5.57 -12.09
N ALA A 113 -12.25 -5.25 -12.54
CA ALA A 113 -12.74 -5.69 -13.85
C ALA A 113 -12.03 -5.02 -15.04
N ILE A 114 -11.14 -4.04 -14.82
CA ILE A 114 -10.44 -3.33 -15.91
C ILE A 114 -9.38 -4.26 -16.53
N PRO A 115 -9.50 -4.62 -17.82
CA PRO A 115 -8.47 -5.39 -18.51
C PRO A 115 -7.29 -4.49 -18.87
N ASN A 116 -6.08 -5.05 -18.95
CA ASN A 116 -4.85 -4.31 -19.30
C ASN A 116 -4.71 -2.99 -18.51
N LEU A 117 -4.88 -3.07 -17.19
CA LEU A 117 -4.94 -1.92 -16.29
C LEU A 117 -3.76 -0.96 -16.46
N GLU A 118 -2.58 -1.50 -16.75
CA GLU A 118 -1.35 -0.75 -17.01
C GLU A 118 -1.41 0.18 -18.25
N LYS A 119 -2.34 -0.05 -19.17
CA LYS A 119 -2.56 0.79 -20.36
C LYS A 119 -3.65 1.85 -20.15
N ILE A 120 -4.58 1.59 -19.24
CA ILE A 120 -5.78 2.42 -19.03
C ILE A 120 -5.61 3.36 -17.83
N CYS A 121 -4.81 2.94 -16.85
CA CYS A 121 -4.61 3.68 -15.62
C CYS A 121 -3.23 4.33 -15.57
N ILE A 122 -3.18 5.50 -14.93
CA ILE A 122 -1.96 6.25 -14.69
C ILE A 122 -1.80 6.51 -13.20
N VAL A 123 -0.56 6.43 -12.72
CA VAL A 123 -0.23 6.82 -11.34
C VAL A 123 0.24 8.25 -11.35
N GLN A 124 -0.33 9.06 -10.47
CA GLN A 124 0.01 10.47 -10.33
C GLN A 124 0.25 10.78 -8.86
N VAL A 125 1.37 11.44 -8.58
CA VAL A 125 1.57 12.07 -7.29
C VAL A 125 0.60 13.27 -7.23
N PHE A 126 -0.20 13.40 -6.19
CA PHE A 126 -1.22 14.46 -6.10
C PHE A 126 -0.81 15.55 -5.12
N HIS A 127 -0.10 15.19 -4.06
CA HIS A 127 0.31 16.11 -3.01
C HIS A 127 1.67 15.74 -2.44
N LEU A 128 2.51 16.74 -2.17
CA LEU A 128 3.76 16.59 -1.44
C LEU A 128 3.67 17.30 -0.09
N PRO A 129 4.28 16.72 0.96
CA PRO A 129 4.30 17.35 2.28
C PRO A 129 5.06 18.68 2.23
N ARG A 130 4.73 19.59 3.15
CA ARG A 130 5.32 20.94 3.22
C ARG A 130 6.84 20.92 3.40
N SER A 131 7.35 19.92 4.09
CA SER A 131 8.76 19.69 4.37
C SER A 131 9.56 19.14 3.18
N SER A 132 8.90 18.68 2.10
CA SER A 132 9.63 18.09 0.97
C SER A 132 10.38 19.16 0.18
N PRO A 133 11.70 19.00 -0.05
CA PRO A 133 12.47 19.92 -0.88
C PRO A 133 12.00 19.94 -2.35
N CYS A 134 11.29 18.90 -2.80
CA CYS A 134 10.72 18.85 -4.15
C CYS A 134 9.34 19.50 -4.28
N ARG A 135 8.79 20.09 -3.20
CA ARG A 135 7.43 20.67 -3.20
C ARG A 135 7.22 21.72 -4.30
N HIS A 136 8.13 22.67 -4.43
CA HIS A 136 8.03 23.77 -5.40
C HIS A 136 8.21 23.30 -6.85
N ALA A 137 8.80 22.12 -7.03
CA ALA A 137 9.09 21.55 -8.32
C ALA A 137 7.98 20.65 -8.86
N PHE A 138 6.97 20.40 -8.03
CA PHE A 138 5.92 19.47 -8.34
C PHE A 138 4.96 20.03 -9.40
N THR A 139 5.00 19.46 -10.59
CA THR A 139 4.08 19.81 -11.70
C THR A 139 3.10 18.67 -12.02
N GLY A 140 2.83 17.76 -11.08
CA GLY A 140 1.90 16.66 -11.34
C GLY A 140 2.49 15.62 -12.30
N LYS A 141 3.63 15.02 -11.96
CA LYS A 141 4.19 13.94 -12.80
C LYS A 141 3.27 12.72 -12.79
N HIS A 142 2.93 12.24 -13.98
CA HIS A 142 2.24 10.96 -14.19
C HIS A 142 3.28 9.89 -14.53
N LYS A 143 3.02 8.67 -14.09
CA LYS A 143 3.87 7.51 -14.34
C LYS A 143 3.00 6.34 -14.77
N ALA A 144 3.38 5.70 -15.88
CA ALA A 144 2.80 4.42 -16.27
C ALA A 144 3.25 3.34 -15.28
N MET A 145 2.38 2.35 -15.06
CA MET A 145 2.71 1.19 -14.23
C MET A 145 2.98 -0.02 -15.13
N LYS A 146 3.53 -1.08 -14.53
CA LYS A 146 3.79 -2.37 -15.18
C LYS A 146 3.24 -3.49 -14.30
N LEU A 147 2.60 -4.47 -14.91
CA LEU A 147 2.20 -5.70 -14.23
C LEU A 147 3.44 -6.52 -13.85
N THR A 148 3.56 -6.88 -12.57
CA THR A 148 4.69 -7.66 -12.05
C THR A 148 4.31 -9.08 -11.67
N SER A 149 3.09 -9.31 -11.18
CA SER A 149 2.64 -10.65 -10.77
C SER A 149 1.14 -10.83 -10.97
N VAL A 150 0.74 -12.06 -11.27
CA VAL A 150 -0.64 -12.54 -11.38
C VAL A 150 -0.72 -13.93 -10.76
N GLY A 151 -1.63 -14.15 -9.82
CA GLY A 151 -1.89 -15.47 -9.22
C GLY A 151 -3.00 -15.40 -8.19
N GLU A 152 -3.79 -16.48 -8.05
CA GLU A 152 -4.81 -16.63 -6.99
C GLU A 152 -5.78 -15.43 -6.87
N GLY A 153 -6.17 -14.82 -8.00
CA GLY A 153 -7.04 -13.62 -8.00
C GLY A 153 -6.33 -12.31 -7.65
N ILE A 154 -5.03 -12.35 -7.36
CA ILE A 154 -4.18 -11.22 -7.02
C ILE A 154 -3.40 -10.75 -8.25
N ARG A 155 -3.41 -9.44 -8.51
CA ARG A 155 -2.55 -8.77 -9.50
C ARG A 155 -1.75 -7.68 -8.82
N ILE A 156 -0.44 -7.70 -9.02
CA ILE A 156 0.48 -6.72 -8.45
C ILE A 156 1.08 -5.91 -9.59
N TYR A 157 1.02 -4.60 -9.46
CA TYR A 157 1.58 -3.64 -10.40
C TYR A 157 2.65 -2.81 -9.71
N THR A 158 3.66 -2.40 -10.46
CA THR A 158 4.69 -1.48 -9.98
C THR A 158 4.82 -0.26 -10.87
N THR A 159 5.12 0.88 -10.26
CA THR A 159 5.59 2.09 -10.97
C THR A 159 7.11 2.21 -10.97
N HIS A 160 7.81 1.25 -10.35
CA HIS A 160 9.22 1.36 -9.98
C HIS A 160 9.48 2.64 -9.15
N ASN A 161 10.64 3.26 -9.36
CA ASN A 161 11.00 4.51 -8.70
C ASN A 161 10.46 5.72 -9.48
N ILE A 162 9.73 6.59 -8.78
CA ILE A 162 9.28 7.88 -9.26
C ILE A 162 10.27 8.94 -8.76
N HIS A 163 10.99 9.57 -9.69
CA HIS A 163 11.97 10.62 -9.36
C HIS A 163 11.41 12.03 -9.58
N LEU A 164 11.39 12.80 -8.48
CA LEU A 164 11.09 14.22 -8.46
C LEU A 164 12.39 15.01 -8.56
N MET A 165 12.43 15.94 -9.50
CA MET A 165 13.53 16.90 -9.66
C MET A 165 13.09 18.23 -9.08
N PRO A 166 13.91 18.92 -8.28
CA PRO A 166 13.70 20.31 -7.93
C PRO A 166 13.67 21.20 -9.18
N LYS A 167 12.90 22.28 -9.14
CA LYS A 167 13.02 23.33 -10.15
C LYS A 167 14.34 24.04 -9.89
N PRO A 168 15.14 24.34 -10.93
CA PRO A 168 16.30 25.19 -10.76
C PRO A 168 15.84 26.53 -10.18
N SER A 169 16.48 26.99 -9.11
CA SER A 169 16.17 28.30 -8.55
C SER A 169 16.54 29.38 -9.57
N ARG A 170 15.80 30.50 -9.61
CA ARG A 170 16.13 31.65 -10.50
C ARG A 170 17.56 32.17 -10.29
N GLN A 171 18.16 31.95 -9.13
CA GLN A 171 19.56 32.27 -8.86
C GLN A 171 20.56 31.38 -9.62
N HIS A 172 20.26 30.09 -9.83
CA HIS A 172 21.10 29.21 -10.64
C HIS A 172 21.06 29.58 -12.13
N MET A 173 19.91 30.02 -12.64
CA MET A 173 19.80 30.50 -14.03
C MET A 173 20.60 31.80 -14.24
N ARG A 174 20.63 32.70 -13.25
CA ARG A 174 21.47 33.92 -13.31
C ARG A 174 22.98 33.61 -13.26
N LYS A 175 23.40 32.57 -12.56
CA LYS A 175 24.82 32.14 -12.55
C LYS A 175 25.21 31.45 -13.85
N ALA A 176 24.39 30.57 -14.40
CA ALA A 176 24.67 29.89 -15.67
C ALA A 176 24.82 30.89 -16.84
N VAL A 177 23.92 31.88 -16.93
CA VAL A 177 24.00 32.96 -17.94
C VAL A 177 25.27 33.81 -17.75
N LYS A 178 25.70 34.04 -16.51
CA LYS A 178 26.94 34.78 -16.24
C LYS A 178 28.20 33.99 -16.61
N THR A 179 28.17 32.66 -16.49
CA THR A 179 29.30 31.79 -16.86
C THR A 179 29.41 31.61 -18.38
N GLU A 180 28.29 31.52 -19.10
CA GLU A 180 28.30 31.50 -20.58
C GLU A 180 28.82 32.82 -21.17
N HIS A 181 28.44 33.96 -20.61
CA HIS A 181 28.91 35.26 -21.09
C HIS A 181 30.41 35.51 -20.84
N ALA A 182 31.00 34.87 -19.82
CA ALA A 182 32.44 34.94 -19.56
C ALA A 182 33.24 34.02 -20.50
N ALA A 183 32.67 32.90 -20.93
CA ALA A 183 33.30 31.95 -21.85
C ALA A 183 33.22 32.39 -23.33
N SER A 184 32.27 33.27 -23.69
CA SER A 184 32.15 33.81 -25.06
C SER A 184 32.94 35.11 -25.30
N VAL A 185 33.59 35.65 -24.27
CA VAL A 185 34.39 36.90 -24.33
C VAL A 185 35.87 36.63 -24.03
N SER A 186 36.29 35.36 -24.02
CA SER A 186 37.70 34.93 -23.98
C SER A 186 38.14 34.37 -25.32
#